data_AF-A0A847H851-F1
#
_entry.id   AF-A0A847H851-F1
#
_cell.length_a   1.000
_cell.length_b   1.000
_cell.length_c   1.000
_cell.angle_alpha   90.00
_cell.angle_beta   90.00
_cell.angle_gamma   90.00
#
_symmetry.space_group_name_H-M   'P 1'
#
loop_
_entity.id
_entity.type
_entity.pdbx_description
1 polymer ?
#
loop_
_entity_poly.entity_id
_entity_poly.type
_entity_poly.pdbx_seq_one_letter_code
_entity_poly.pdbx_strand_id
1 'polypeptide(L)' 'GGVMGTAEAVNNSYELPSYTKDDWHRDWGSIEIYQRRTNSEDVAPDDAEIELETIQRSGLWHPSDMMIATGD' A
#
# COMPACT_ATOMS: atom_id res chain seq x y z
N GLY A 1 -0.67 -0.28 -9.95
CA GLY A 1 -0.17 1.08 -9.60
C GLY A 1 -1.08 1.70 -8.55
N GLY A 2 -0.72 2.84 -7.98
CA GLY A 2 -1.45 3.48 -6.88
C GLY A 2 -1.07 2.92 -5.50
N VAL A 3 -1.37 3.68 -4.45
CA VAL A 3 -0.96 3.37 -3.05
C VAL A 3 -1.63 2.12 -2.48
N MET A 4 -2.79 1.72 -3.03
CA MET A 4 -3.58 0.60 -2.51
C MET A 4 -2.86 -0.74 -2.68
N GLY A 5 -2.15 -0.95 -3.79
CA GLY A 5 -1.51 -2.23 -4.07
C GLY A 5 -0.45 -2.63 -3.05
N THR A 6 0.34 -1.67 -2.55
CA THR A 6 1.33 -1.95 -1.50
C THR A 6 0.67 -2.10 -0.14
N ALA A 7 -0.31 -1.23 0.18
CA ALA A 7 -1.03 -1.27 1.45
C ALA A 7 -1.78 -2.60 1.65
N GLU A 8 -2.46 -3.10 0.62
CA GLU A 8 -3.18 -4.38 0.65
C GLU A 8 -2.25 -5.60 0.60
N ALA A 9 -1.06 -5.48 0.01
CA ALA A 9 -0.11 -6.60 -0.04
C ALA A 9 0.47 -6.92 1.35
N VAL A 10 0.77 -5.88 2.14
CA VAL A 10 1.46 -6.05 3.43
C VAL A 10 0.55 -6.02 4.65
N ASN A 11 -0.72 -5.64 4.50
CA ASN A 11 -1.67 -5.54 5.62
C ASN A 11 -2.93 -6.38 5.40
N ASN A 12 -3.52 -6.83 6.51
CA ASN A 12 -4.94 -7.16 6.60
C ASN A 12 -5.71 -5.88 6.97
N SER A 13 -7.01 -5.83 6.63
CA SER A 13 -7.89 -4.76 7.08
C SER A 13 -9.19 -5.31 7.65
N TYR A 14 -9.84 -4.49 8.47
CA TYR A 14 -11.24 -4.68 8.86
C TYR A 14 -11.95 -3.34 8.97
N GLU A 15 -13.23 -3.33 8.65
CA GLU A 15 -14.07 -2.15 8.69
C GLU A 15 -14.44 -1.78 10.14
N LEU A 16 -14.30 -0.50 10.47
CA LEU A 16 -14.73 0.08 11.74
C LEU A 16 -16.16 0.62 11.62
N PRO A 17 -17.12 0.10 12.40
CA PRO A 17 -18.47 0.66 12.46
C PRO A 17 -18.44 2.12 12.91
N SER A 18 -18.97 3.02 12.09
CA SER A 18 -18.86 4.47 12.31
C SER A 18 -20.05 5.23 11.74
N TYR A 19 -20.39 6.37 12.36
CA TYR A 19 -21.64 7.09 12.11
C TYR A 19 -21.40 8.59 11.95
N THR A 20 -22.15 9.21 11.04
CA THR A 20 -22.19 10.67 10.91
C THR A 20 -22.92 11.28 12.10
N LYS A 21 -22.25 12.18 12.82
CA LYS A 21 -22.87 12.89 13.94
C LYS A 21 -24.09 13.67 13.47
N ASP A 22 -25.22 13.49 14.15
CA ASP A 22 -26.49 14.19 13.94
C ASP A 22 -27.15 13.98 12.55
N ASP A 23 -26.64 13.08 11.71
CA ASP A 23 -27.18 12.75 10.39
C ASP A 23 -27.17 11.23 10.13
N TRP A 24 -28.03 10.52 10.86
CA TRP A 24 -28.07 9.05 10.92
C TRP A 24 -28.44 8.35 9.60
N HIS A 25 -29.05 9.07 8.65
CA HIS A 25 -29.45 8.50 7.36
C HIS A 25 -28.42 8.73 6.25
N ARG A 26 -27.32 9.46 6.53
CA ARG A 26 -26.25 9.72 5.56
C ARG A 26 -25.20 8.64 5.59
N ASP A 27 -24.98 8.03 4.42
CA ASP A 27 -23.76 7.28 4.11
C ASP A 27 -22.62 8.26 3.79
N TRP A 28 -21.62 8.31 4.67
CA TRP A 28 -20.48 9.22 4.57
C TRP A 28 -19.21 8.53 4.07
N GLY A 29 -19.27 7.22 3.85
CA GLY A 29 -18.12 6.35 3.62
C GLY A 29 -17.83 5.43 4.81
N SER A 30 -16.61 4.90 4.84
CA SER A 30 -16.16 3.92 5.83
C SER A 30 -14.75 4.24 6.34
N ILE A 31 -14.36 3.58 7.42
CA ILE A 31 -13.00 3.58 7.96
C ILE A 31 -12.52 2.13 7.99
N GLU A 32 -11.33 1.88 7.45
CA GLU A 32 -10.63 0.59 7.56
C GLU A 32 -9.47 0.71 8.56
N ILE A 33 -9.32 -0.29 9.41
CA ILE A 33 -8.15 -0.41 10.28
C ILE A 33 -7.18 -1.41 9.65
N TYR A 34 -5.97 -0.95 9.36
CA TYR A 34 -4.90 -1.81 8.83
C TYR A 34 -4.07 -2.44 9.93
N GLN A 35 -3.77 -3.73 9.77
CA GLN A 35 -2.88 -4.49 10.63
C GLN A 35 -1.84 -5.21 9.76
N ARG A 36 -0.56 -5.07 10.11
CA ARG A 36 0.55 -5.69 9.38
C ARG A 36 0.38 -7.21 9.37
N ARG A 37 0.50 -7.82 8.18
CA ARG A 37 0.47 -9.28 8.02
C ARG A 37 1.71 -9.92 8.65
N THR A 38 1.50 -11.03 9.32
CA THR A 38 2.55 -11.92 9.82
C THR A 38 2.65 -13.17 8.93
N ASN A 39 3.74 -13.92 9.06
CA ASN A 39 3.86 -15.25 8.45
C ASN A 39 3.03 -16.30 9.23
N SER A 40 3.11 -17.57 8.85
CA SER A 40 2.38 -18.67 9.51
C SER A 40 2.79 -18.95 10.96
N GLU A 41 3.86 -18.32 11.44
CA GLU A 41 4.39 -18.44 12.81
C GLU A 41 4.14 -17.16 13.61
N ASP A 42 3.27 -16.26 13.13
CA ASP A 42 2.96 -14.96 13.73
C ASP A 42 4.16 -14.00 13.84
N VAL A 43 5.20 -14.21 13.02
CA VAL A 43 6.36 -13.32 12.94
C VAL A 43 6.10 -12.22 11.93
N ALA A 44 6.33 -10.98 12.35
CA ALA A 44 6.18 -9.82 11.49
C ALA A 44 7.42 -9.63 10.58
N PRO A 45 7.28 -8.99 9.40
CA PRO A 45 8.41 -8.75 8.52
C PRO A 45 9.46 -7.85 9.16
N ASP A 46 10.73 -8.13 8.86
CA ASP A 46 11.84 -7.24 9.20
C ASP A 46 11.82 -5.99 8.32
N ASP A 47 12.35 -4.89 8.84
CA ASP A 47 12.55 -3.67 8.07
C ASP A 47 13.74 -3.84 7.11
N ALA A 48 13.59 -3.36 5.88
CA ALA A 48 14.66 -3.45 4.88
C ALA A 48 15.72 -2.35 5.10
N GLU A 49 16.99 -2.75 5.16
CA GLU A 49 18.11 -1.83 5.07
C GLU A 49 18.34 -1.45 3.59
N ILE A 50 18.30 -0.16 3.27
CA ILE A 50 18.43 0.35 1.90
C ILE A 50 19.75 1.10 1.76
N GLU A 51 20.64 0.58 0.92
CA GLU A 51 21.86 1.27 0.51
C GLU A 51 21.57 2.23 -0.64
N LEU A 52 22.04 3.47 -0.52
CA LEU A 52 21.81 4.53 -1.50
C LEU A 52 23.12 5.00 -2.12
N GLU A 53 23.14 5.13 -3.44
CA GLU A 53 24.27 5.68 -4.19
C GLU A 53 23.84 6.85 -5.09
N THR A 54 24.78 7.77 -5.35
CA THR A 54 24.58 8.88 -6.29
C THR A 54 25.37 8.63 -7.56
N ILE A 55 24.69 8.63 -8.71
CA ILE A 55 25.30 8.31 -9.99
C ILE A 55 24.86 9.30 -11.08
N GLN A 56 25.81 9.84 -11.83
CA GLN A 56 25.51 10.68 -12.98
C GLN A 56 25.03 9.82 -14.17
N ARG A 57 23.91 10.23 -14.78
CA ARG A 57 23.35 9.64 -16.01
C ARG A 57 23.16 10.71 -17.10
N SER A 58 22.98 10.28 -18.34
CA SER A 58 22.67 11.17 -19.47
C SER A 58 21.18 11.51 -19.51
N GLY A 59 20.79 12.57 -20.23
CA GLY A 59 19.39 12.97 -20.37
C GLY A 59 18.50 12.03 -21.19
N LEU A 60 19.10 11.09 -21.94
CA LEU A 60 18.41 10.05 -22.72
C LEU A 60 18.61 8.65 -22.10
N TRP A 61 19.09 8.57 -20.86
CA TRP A 61 19.33 7.30 -20.21
C TRP A 61 18.00 6.58 -19.96
N HIS A 62 17.94 5.31 -20.38
CA HIS A 62 16.78 4.43 -20.26
C HIS A 62 17.29 3.06 -19.77
N PRO A 63 17.10 2.72 -18.48
CA PRO A 63 17.58 1.45 -17.94
C PRO A 63 16.71 0.26 -18.35
N SER A 64 15.40 0.48 -18.49
CA SER A 64 14.41 -0.52 -18.84
C SER A 64 13.04 0.13 -19.10
N ASP A 65 12.13 -0.63 -19.67
CA ASP A 65 10.72 -0.28 -19.74
C ASP A 65 10.01 -0.44 -18.40
N MET A 66 8.96 0.37 -18.18
CA MET A 66 8.11 0.27 -17.00
C MET A 66 7.14 -0.90 -17.16
N MET A 67 7.01 -1.73 -16.12
CA MET A 67 5.97 -2.75 -16.10
C MET A 67 4.60 -2.10 -15.91
N ILE A 68 3.79 -2.10 -16.96
CA ILE A 68 2.39 -1.70 -16.91
C ILE A 68 1.57 -2.99 -16.97
N ALA A 69 0.93 -3.34 -15.85
CA ALA A 69 -0.02 -4.45 -15.82
C ALA A 69 -1.26 -4.04 -16.63
N THR A 70 -1.24 -4.36 -17.93
CA THR A 70 -2.41 -4.31 -18.80
C THR A 70 -2.95 -5.73 -18.78
N GLY A 71 -4.02 -5.97 -18.02
CA GLY A 71 -4.65 -7.29 -18.00
C GLY A 71 -5.28 -7.58 -19.35
N ASP A 72 -4.89 -8.71 -19.96
CA ASP A 72 -5.73 -9.47 -20.87
C ASP A 72 -6.58 -10.47 -20.05
#